data_AF-A0A1X0URP0-F1
#
_entry.id   AF-A0A1X0URP0-F1
#
_cell.length_a   1.000
_cell.length_b   1.000
_cell.length_c   1.000
_cell.angle_alpha   90.00
_cell.angle_beta   90.00
_cell.angle_gamma   90.00
#
_symmetry.space_group_name_H-M   'P 1'
#
loop_
_entity.id
_entity.type
_entity.pdbx_description
1 polymer ?
#
loop_
_entity_poly.entity_id
_entity_poly.type
_entity_poly.pdbx_seq_one_letter_code
_entity_poly.pdbx_strand_id
1 'polypeptide(L)'
;MMKTARMMLTCHWSARRLQRYLDADPAAHLDPSEVRRLEAHLAVCARCRAAEDEFRQIDGALARWTVRTMPDATSVEHARKFVDRLTRGDMS
;
A
#
# COMPACT_ATOMS: atom_id res chain seq x y z
N MET A 1 -25.37 -16.00 19.72
CA MET A 1 -25.48 -15.62 18.29
C MET A 1 -25.02 -14.18 18.00
N MET A 2 -25.44 -13.16 18.76
CA MET A 2 -25.08 -11.74 18.52
C MET A 2 -23.56 -11.43 18.50
N LYS A 3 -22.75 -12.12 19.33
CA LYS A 3 -21.29 -11.93 19.39
C LYS A 3 -20.58 -12.30 18.07
N THR A 4 -21.02 -13.39 17.42
CA THR A 4 -20.44 -13.86 16.16
C THR A 4 -20.76 -12.91 15.01
N ALA A 5 -22.02 -12.44 14.90
CA ALA A 5 -22.42 -11.46 13.89
C ALA A 5 -21.65 -10.14 14.06
N ARG A 6 -21.49 -9.66 15.30
CA ARG A 6 -20.68 -8.47 15.60
C ARG A 6 -19.22 -8.65 15.20
N MET A 7 -18.63 -9.80 15.48
CA MET A 7 -17.26 -10.13 15.06
C MET A 7 -17.12 -10.10 13.53
N MET A 8 -18.06 -10.73 12.80
CA MET A 8 -18.05 -10.73 11.33
C MET A 8 -18.12 -9.31 10.76
N LEU A 9 -18.97 -8.44 11.32
CA LEU A 9 -19.06 -7.04 10.92
C LEU A 9 -17.75 -6.27 11.17
N THR A 10 -17.12 -6.48 12.33
CA THR A 10 -15.82 -5.83 12.63
C THR A 10 -14.70 -6.36 11.75
N CYS A 11 -14.68 -7.65 11.45
CA CYS A 11 -13.70 -8.23 10.53
C CYS A 11 -13.91 -7.72 9.10
N HIS A 12 -15.15 -7.61 8.64
CA HIS A 12 -15.46 -7.07 7.31
C HIS A 12 -15.05 -5.61 7.20
N TRP A 13 -15.37 -4.79 8.21
CA TRP A 13 -14.96 -3.39 8.27
C TRP A 13 -13.43 -3.24 8.23
N SER A 14 -12.72 -4.08 9.00
CA SER A 14 -11.25 -4.06 9.07
C SER A 14 -10.61 -4.52 7.75
N ALA A 15 -11.09 -5.63 7.18
CA ALA A 15 -10.58 -6.16 5.92
C ALA A 15 -10.69 -5.16 4.78
N ARG A 16 -11.78 -4.38 4.72
CA ARG A 16 -11.97 -3.33 3.68
C ARG A 16 -11.01 -2.14 3.80
N ARG A 17 -10.36 -1.95 4.95
CA ARG A 17 -9.47 -0.82 5.24
C ARG A 17 -8.01 -1.22 5.38
N LEU A 18 -7.74 -2.52 5.52
CA LEU A 18 -6.42 -3.04 5.82
C LEU A 18 -5.39 -2.68 4.75
N GLN A 19 -5.73 -2.85 3.47
CA GLN A 19 -4.80 -2.50 2.38
C GLN A 19 -4.51 -0.99 2.35
N ARG A 20 -5.54 -0.14 2.42
CA ARG A 20 -5.37 1.32 2.48
C ARG A 20 -4.53 1.77 3.68
N TYR A 21 -4.71 1.12 4.82
CA TYR A 21 -3.91 1.35 6.02
C TYR A 21 -2.43 1.02 5.80
N LEU A 22 -2.15 -0.10 5.12
CA LEU A 22 -0.78 -0.56 4.87
C LEU A 22 -0.08 0.25 3.77
N ASP A 23 -0.80 0.60 2.71
CA ASP A 23 -0.26 1.34 1.57
C ASP A 23 0.03 2.82 1.90
N ALA A 24 -0.45 3.31 3.05
CA ALA A 24 -0.39 4.71 3.47
C ALA A 24 -0.81 5.68 2.34
N ASP A 25 -1.85 5.28 1.59
CA ASP A 25 -2.25 5.94 0.34
C ASP A 25 -2.52 7.44 0.58
N PRO A 26 -1.71 8.35 0.00
CA PRO A 26 -1.88 9.77 0.21
C PRO A 26 -3.22 10.30 -0.33
N ALA A 27 -3.80 9.63 -1.34
CA ALA A 27 -5.10 9.98 -1.91
C ALA A 27 -6.28 9.44 -1.07
N ALA A 28 -6.03 8.52 -0.14
CA ALA A 28 -7.06 7.89 0.69
C ALA A 28 -6.58 7.67 2.12
N HIS A 29 -6.25 8.76 2.82
CA HIS A 29 -5.91 8.68 4.25
C HIS A 29 -7.07 8.12 5.09
N LEU A 30 -6.73 7.26 6.05
CA LEU A 30 -7.65 6.87 7.11
C LEU A 30 -7.66 7.94 8.20
N ASP A 31 -8.85 8.23 8.74
CA ASP A 31 -8.96 9.11 9.90
C ASP A 31 -8.25 8.47 11.12
N PRO A 32 -7.60 9.25 12.01
CA PRO A 32 -6.93 8.70 13.19
C PRO A 32 -7.81 7.81 14.08
N SER A 33 -9.13 8.06 14.13
CA SER A 33 -10.06 7.20 14.85
C SER A 33 -10.29 5.85 14.16
N GLU A 34 -10.27 5.82 12.82
CA GLU A 34 -10.32 4.59 12.05
C GLU A 34 -9.03 3.78 12.22
N VAL A 35 -7.87 4.44 12.22
CA VAL A 35 -6.59 3.79 12.49
C VAL A 35 -6.61 3.10 13.86
N ARG A 36 -6.93 3.84 14.94
CA ARG A 36 -7.01 3.27 16.30
C ARG A 36 -7.99 2.09 16.38
N ARG A 37 -9.14 2.19 15.70
CA ARG A 37 -10.14 1.12 15.68
C ARG A 37 -9.62 -0.12 14.96
N LEU A 38 -8.92 0.05 13.85
CA LEU A 38 -8.31 -1.04 13.09
C LEU A 38 -7.22 -1.74 13.91
N GLU A 39 -6.30 -0.98 14.50
CA GLU A 39 -5.23 -1.50 15.37
C GLU A 39 -5.80 -2.29 16.55
N ALA A 40 -6.81 -1.75 17.23
CA ALA A 40 -7.49 -2.44 18.32
C ALA A 40 -8.12 -3.77 17.89
N HIS A 41 -8.63 -3.86 16.66
CA HIS A 41 -9.17 -5.10 16.11
C HIS A 41 -8.07 -6.11 15.74
N LEU A 42 -6.99 -5.64 15.11
CA LEU A 42 -5.83 -6.46 14.74
C LEU A 42 -5.17 -7.09 15.97
N ALA A 43 -5.16 -6.39 17.10
CA ALA A 43 -4.64 -6.88 18.37
C ALA A 43 -5.39 -8.11 18.92
N VAL A 44 -6.64 -8.35 18.51
CA VAL A 44 -7.50 -9.41 19.06
C VAL A 44 -8.00 -10.42 18.04
N CYS A 45 -7.90 -10.12 16.74
CA CYS A 45 -8.41 -10.98 15.67
C CYS A 45 -7.29 -11.66 14.88
N ALA A 46 -7.04 -12.95 15.18
CA ALA A 46 -6.02 -13.74 14.49
C ALA A 46 -6.20 -13.77 12.97
N ARG A 47 -7.45 -13.79 12.47
CA ARG A 47 -7.73 -13.82 11.02
C ARG A 47 -7.31 -12.53 10.32
N CYS A 48 -7.64 -11.38 10.89
CA CYS A 48 -7.25 -10.10 10.31
C CYS A 48 -5.75 -9.84 10.48
N ARG A 49 -5.14 -10.35 11.57
CA ARG A 49 -3.69 -10.31 11.75
C ARG A 49 -2.95 -11.14 10.70
N ALA A 50 -3.42 -12.35 10.41
CA ALA A 50 -2.82 -13.18 9.35
C ALA A 50 -2.87 -12.48 7.98
N ALA A 51 -3.99 -11.81 7.66
CA ALA A 51 -4.10 -11.03 6.43
C ALA A 51 -3.14 -9.82 6.40
N GLU A 52 -2.93 -9.14 7.52
CA GLU A 52 -1.96 -8.04 7.64
C GLU A 52 -0.53 -8.54 7.36
N ASP A 53 -0.17 -9.69 7.93
CA ASP A 53 1.14 -10.30 7.75
C ASP A 53 1.36 -10.77 6.30
N GLU A 54 0.32 -11.28 5.62
CA GLU A 54 0.37 -11.64 4.20
C GLU A 54 0.61 -10.41 3.31
N PHE A 55 -0.15 -9.32 3.53
CA PHE A 55 0.05 -8.09 2.76
C PHE A 55 1.43 -7.48 2.98
N ARG A 56 1.97 -7.49 4.20
CA ARG A 56 3.36 -7.04 4.46
C ARG A 56 4.41 -7.89 3.75
N GLN A 57 4.18 -9.20 3.65
CA GLN A 57 5.10 -10.08 2.91
C GLN A 57 5.09 -9.76 1.41
N ILE A 58 3.90 -9.50 0.85
CA ILE A 58 3.74 -9.09 -0.56
C ILE A 58 4.44 -7.75 -0.78
N ASP A 59 4.17 -6.74 0.05
CA ASP A 59 4.81 -5.42 -0.05
C ASP A 59 6.35 -5.55 0.00
N GLY A 60 6.88 -6.30 0.96
CA GLY A 60 8.33 -6.54 1.04
C GLY A 60 8.89 -7.27 -0.18
N ALA A 61 8.14 -8.20 -0.78
CA ALA A 61 8.55 -8.87 -2.00
C ALA A 61 8.56 -7.92 -3.21
N LEU A 62 7.54 -7.09 -3.34
CA LEU A 62 7.45 -6.06 -4.38
C LEU A 62 8.56 -5.02 -4.22
N ALA A 63 8.81 -4.52 -3.01
CA ALA A 63 9.88 -3.56 -2.74
C ALA A 63 11.26 -4.11 -3.14
N ARG A 64 11.55 -5.37 -2.80
CA ARG A 64 12.80 -6.04 -3.23
C ARG A 64 12.90 -6.20 -4.75
N TRP A 65 11.78 -6.50 -5.40
CA TRP A 65 11.73 -6.60 -6.86
C TRP A 65 11.98 -5.24 -7.51
N THR A 66 11.31 -4.18 -7.04
CA THR A 66 11.52 -2.80 -7.50
C THR A 66 12.98 -2.41 -7.38
N VAL A 67 13.63 -2.62 -6.23
CA VAL A 67 15.06 -2.30 -6.06
C VAL A 67 15.94 -3.03 -7.08
N ARG A 68 15.60 -4.26 -7.47
CA ARG A 68 16.36 -5.04 -8.47
C ARG A 68 16.08 -4.63 -9.91
N THR A 69 14.94 -4.01 -10.19
CA THR A 69 14.49 -3.67 -11.53
C THR A 69 14.53 -2.17 -11.81
N MET A 70 14.82 -1.35 -10.81
CA MET A 70 14.99 0.09 -10.97
C MET A 70 16.10 0.38 -12.00
N PRO A 71 15.81 1.19 -13.05
CA PRO A 71 16.83 1.64 -13.98
C PRO A 71 17.93 2.39 -13.22
N ASP A 72 19.18 2.25 -13.67
CA ASP A 72 20.27 3.02 -13.09
C ASP A 72 20.05 4.52 -13.32
N ALA A 73 20.62 5.34 -12.44
CA ALA A 73 20.42 6.79 -12.46
C ALA A 73 20.84 7.45 -13.79
N THR A 74 21.83 6.88 -14.48
CA THR A 74 22.32 7.38 -15.77
C THR A 74 21.27 7.15 -16.86
N SER A 75 20.66 5.96 -16.88
CA SER A 75 19.57 5.64 -17.80
C SER A 75 18.35 6.55 -17.59
N VAL A 76 18.00 6.85 -16.34
CA VAL A 76 16.91 7.80 -16.03
C VAL A 76 17.25 9.21 -16.50
N GLU A 77 18.48 9.67 -16.28
CA GLU A 77 18.93 11.00 -16.69
C GLU A 77 18.95 11.14 -18.22
N HIS A 78 19.38 10.09 -18.94
CA HIS A 78 19.31 10.06 -20.40
C HIS A 78 17.86 10.14 -20.90
N ALA A 79 16.94 9.39 -20.30
CA ALA A 79 15.53 9.47 -20.64
C ALA A 79 14.95 10.87 -20.40
N ARG A 80 15.28 11.51 -19.27
CA ARG A 80 14.87 12.89 -18.98
C ARG A 80 15.37 13.87 -20.03
N LYS A 81 16.67 13.85 -20.34
CA LYS A 81 17.26 14.70 -21.38
C LYS A 81 16.62 14.48 -22.74
N PHE A 82 16.29 13.24 -23.08
CA PHE A 82 15.60 12.92 -24.34
C PHE A 82 14.19 13.52 -24.39
N VAL A 83 13.41 13.38 -23.31
CA VAL A 83 12.07 13.98 -23.20
C VAL A 83 12.14 15.52 -23.23
N ASP A 84 13.13 16.13 -22.57
CA ASP A 84 13.36 17.57 -22.62
C ASP A 84 13.62 18.07 -24.04
N ARG A 85 14.45 17.35 -24.81
CA ARG A 85 14.72 17.71 -26.21
C ARG A 85 13.50 17.58 -27.11
N LEU A 86 12.69 16.54 -26.90
CA LEU A 86 11.43 16.33 -27.61
C LEU A 86 10.45 17.49 -27.36
N THR A 87 10.29 17.89 -26.09
CA THR A 87 9.34 18.94 -25.69
C THR A 87 9.79 20.34 -26.11
N ARG A 88 11.10 20.58 -26.25
CA ARG A 88 11.64 21.84 -26.78
C ARG A 88 11.59 21.95 -28.31
N GLY A 89 11.33 20.85 -29.01
CA GLY A 89 11.32 20.82 -30.48
C GLY A 89 12.72 20.74 -31.09
N ASP A 90 13.75 20.41 -30.31
CA ASP A 90 15.16 20.35 -30.72
C ASP A 90 15.49 19.11 -31.59
N MET A 91 14.47 18.43 -32.12
CA MET A 91 14.61 17.28 -33.03
C MET A 91 14.12 17.57 -34.46
N SER A 92 13.94 18.85 -34.79
CA SER A 92 13.68 19.34 -36.15
C SER A 92 14.97 19.69 -36.90
#